data_AF-A0A7X8MBS3-F1
#
_entry.id   AF-A0A7X8MBS3-F1
#
_cell.length_a   1.000
_cell.length_b   1.000
_cell.length_c   1.000
_cell.angle_alpha   90.00
_cell.angle_beta   90.00
_cell.angle_gamma   90.00
#
_symmetry.space_group_name_H-M   'P 1'
#
loop_
_entity.id
_entity.type
_entity.pdbx_description
1 polymer ?
#
loop_
_entity_poly.entity_id
_entity_poly.type
_entity_poly.pdbx_seq_one_letter_code
_entity_poly.pdbx_strand_id
1 'polypeptide(L)'
;MKDLHELPKLRDSLSYLFVEHAIIEKNDNSIAILQKEGNIQVPVATLSTLLLGPGTSITHAAITVLAENGCLVAWVGEDCLKYYASGYGETRKAAHIIRQAELVSDPIKRGRVVRKMYQKRFGQMLGPELSLPQVRGLEGVRVREAYAEASKKTGVEWSGRNYDMNHWGATDTI
;
A
#
# COMPACT_ATOMS: atom_id res chain seq x y z
N MET A 1 -2.49 -33.07 -11.66
CA MET A 1 -3.38 -32.22 -10.84
C MET A 1 -2.45 -31.42 -9.93
N LYS A 2 -2.28 -30.10 -10.11
CA LYS A 2 -1.36 -29.30 -9.29
C LYS A 2 -2.03 -29.08 -7.93
N ASP A 3 -1.42 -29.56 -6.84
CA ASP A 3 -1.92 -29.30 -5.49
C ASP A 3 -1.68 -27.82 -5.16
N LEU A 4 -2.78 -27.07 -5.00
CA LEU A 4 -2.73 -25.63 -4.69
C LEU A 4 -2.38 -25.36 -3.22
N HIS A 5 -2.24 -26.41 -2.38
CA HIS A 5 -1.79 -26.28 -0.99
C HIS A 5 -0.27 -26.16 -0.85
N GLU A 6 0.51 -26.39 -1.91
CA GLU A 6 1.97 -26.26 -1.88
C GLU A 6 2.46 -24.80 -1.98
N LEU A 7 1.59 -23.88 -2.42
CA LEU A 7 1.93 -22.46 -2.50
C LEU A 7 1.57 -21.74 -1.19
N PRO A 8 2.50 -21.01 -0.56
CA PRO A 8 2.19 -20.21 0.62
C PRO A 8 1.08 -19.21 0.28
N LYS A 9 0.08 -19.11 1.14
CA LYS A 9 -0.97 -18.10 0.97
C LYS A 9 -0.38 -16.74 1.28
N LEU A 10 -0.86 -15.69 0.60
CA LEU A 10 -0.44 -14.31 0.87
C LEU A 10 -0.51 -13.91 2.35
N ARG A 11 -1.48 -14.46 3.10
CA ARG A 11 -1.63 -14.21 4.55
C ARG A 11 -0.49 -14.77 5.41
N ASP A 12 0.24 -15.75 4.88
CA ASP A 12 1.35 -16.43 5.55
C ASP A 12 2.71 -15.82 5.11
N SER A 13 2.69 -14.81 4.22
CA SER A 13 3.85 -14.09 3.69
C SER A 13 4.20 -12.86 4.55
N LEU A 14 5.47 -12.43 4.47
CA LEU A 14 5.92 -11.13 4.96
C LEU A 14 5.28 -10.01 4.11
N SER A 15 4.56 -9.12 4.76
CA SER A 15 3.75 -8.08 4.11
C SER A 15 4.59 -7.12 3.27
N TYR A 16 5.64 -6.55 3.85
CA TYR A 16 6.56 -5.67 3.14
C TYR A 16 7.90 -5.57 3.86
N LEU A 17 8.93 -5.15 3.12
CA LEU A 17 10.23 -4.76 3.64
C LEU A 17 10.56 -3.38 3.08
N PHE A 18 10.93 -2.43 3.95
CA PHE A 18 11.44 -1.12 3.55
C PHE A 18 12.96 -1.10 3.67
N VAL A 19 13.63 -0.62 2.61
CA VAL A 19 15.09 -0.56 2.54
C VAL A 19 15.49 0.79 1.98
N GLU A 20 16.45 1.45 2.64
CA GLU A 20 17.09 2.68 2.18
C GLU A 20 18.62 2.54 2.26
N HIS A 21 19.34 3.41 1.56
CA HIS A 21 20.81 3.49 1.63
C HIS A 21 21.53 2.13 1.45
N ALA A 22 21.08 1.31 0.50
CA ALA A 22 21.58 -0.06 0.30
C ALA A 22 21.85 -0.41 -1.16
N ILE A 23 22.73 -1.39 -1.38
CA ILE A 23 22.87 -2.07 -2.68
C ILE A 23 22.17 -3.42 -2.58
N ILE A 24 21.26 -3.70 -3.50
CA ILE A 24 20.46 -4.93 -3.53
C ILE A 24 20.88 -5.80 -4.71
N GLU A 25 21.41 -6.97 -4.38
CA GLU A 25 21.92 -7.93 -5.36
C GLU A 25 21.23 -9.28 -5.23
N LYS A 26 21.24 -10.07 -6.30
CA LYS A 26 20.75 -11.45 -6.24
C LYS A 26 21.78 -12.29 -5.51
N ASN A 27 21.33 -13.11 -4.56
CA ASN A 27 22.13 -14.16 -3.95
C ASN A 27 21.32 -15.46 -4.00
N ASP A 28 21.67 -16.40 -4.88
CA ASP A 28 20.89 -17.60 -5.18
C ASP A 28 19.39 -17.29 -5.45
N ASN A 29 18.47 -17.90 -4.71
CA ASN A 29 17.02 -17.68 -4.78
C ASN A 29 16.54 -16.63 -3.76
N SER A 30 17.41 -15.70 -3.39
CA SER A 30 17.17 -14.64 -2.42
C SER A 30 17.77 -13.32 -2.91
N ILE A 31 17.53 -12.25 -2.17
CA ILE A 31 18.28 -11.00 -2.35
C ILE A 31 19.22 -10.79 -1.17
N ALA A 32 20.39 -10.23 -1.46
CA ALA A 32 21.31 -9.69 -0.46
C ALA A 32 21.15 -8.17 -0.42
N ILE A 33 20.93 -7.64 0.78
CA ILE A 33 20.90 -6.21 1.06
C ILE A 33 22.24 -5.85 1.68
N LEU A 34 23.02 -5.05 0.97
CA LEU A 34 24.35 -4.62 1.36
C LEU A 34 24.27 -3.19 1.89
N GLN A 35 24.56 -3.00 3.17
CA GLN A 35 24.61 -1.71 3.85
C GLN A 35 25.95 -1.56 4.57
N LYS A 36 26.22 -0.37 5.13
CA LYS A 36 27.45 -0.13 5.89
C LYS A 36 27.53 -0.98 7.16
N GLU A 37 26.37 -1.25 7.75
CA GLU A 37 26.18 -1.97 9.00
C GLU A 37 26.30 -3.48 8.83
N GLY A 38 26.17 -3.98 7.59
CA GLY A 38 26.33 -5.39 7.26
C GLY A 38 25.51 -5.83 6.05
N ASN A 39 25.51 -7.14 5.85
CA ASN A 39 24.84 -7.80 4.73
C ASN A 39 23.73 -8.69 5.26
N ILE A 40 22.50 -8.48 4.76
CA ILE A 40 21.32 -9.23 5.18
C ILE A 40 20.77 -10.01 3.99
N GLN A 41 20.54 -11.31 4.17
CA GLN A 41 19.92 -12.16 3.16
C GLN A 41 18.41 -12.24 3.40
N VAL A 42 17.61 -11.94 2.38
CA VAL A 42 16.15 -11.90 2.47
C VAL A 42 15.54 -12.93 1.50
N PRO A 43 14.76 -13.91 2.01
CA PRO A 43 14.07 -14.86 1.15
C PRO A 43 12.93 -14.17 0.41
N VAL A 44 12.99 -14.18 -0.93
CA VAL A 44 12.00 -13.47 -1.76
C VAL A 44 10.68 -14.23 -1.92
N ALA A 45 10.68 -15.56 -1.73
CA ALA A 45 9.51 -16.40 -1.91
C ALA A 45 8.36 -16.07 -0.93
N THR A 46 8.68 -15.48 0.20
CA THR A 46 7.71 -15.08 1.23
C THR A 46 7.54 -13.57 1.32
N LEU A 47 8.18 -12.77 0.46
CA LEU A 47 8.10 -11.32 0.52
C LEU A 47 7.05 -10.81 -0.47
N SER A 48 6.00 -10.16 0.03
CA SER A 48 4.95 -9.62 -0.83
C SER A 48 5.35 -8.30 -1.49
N THR A 49 6.00 -7.40 -0.75
CA THR A 49 6.39 -6.07 -1.27
C THR A 49 7.78 -5.66 -0.79
N LEU A 50 8.62 -5.16 -1.69
CA LEU A 50 9.87 -4.48 -1.39
C LEU A 50 9.72 -2.99 -1.68
N LEU A 51 9.81 -2.17 -0.64
CA LEU A 51 9.79 -0.71 -0.73
C LEU A 51 11.23 -0.19 -0.74
N LEU A 52 11.62 0.46 -1.83
CA LEU A 52 12.95 1.02 -2.06
C LEU A 52 12.91 2.53 -1.79
N GLY A 53 13.48 2.93 -0.66
CA GLY A 53 13.65 4.32 -0.27
C GLY A 53 14.84 4.99 -0.95
N PRO A 54 15.14 6.25 -0.60
CA PRO A 54 16.28 6.97 -1.15
C PRO A 54 17.63 6.28 -0.91
N GLY A 55 18.57 6.50 -1.83
CA GLY A 55 19.92 5.95 -1.72
C GLY A 55 20.03 4.45 -1.99
N THR A 56 18.99 3.81 -2.53
CA THR A 56 19.05 2.40 -2.94
C THR A 56 19.50 2.22 -4.39
N SER A 57 20.35 1.23 -4.63
CA SER A 57 20.65 0.69 -5.97
C SER A 57 20.24 -0.78 -6.01
N ILE A 58 19.64 -1.24 -7.11
CA ILE A 58 19.23 -2.64 -7.26
C ILE A 58 19.66 -3.19 -8.61
N THR A 59 20.22 -4.40 -8.60
CA THR A 59 20.68 -5.07 -9.82
C THR A 59 19.51 -5.66 -10.61
N HIS A 60 19.70 -5.82 -11.93
CA HIS A 60 18.72 -6.50 -12.78
C HIS A 60 18.41 -7.92 -12.28
N ALA A 61 19.43 -8.67 -11.86
CA ALA A 61 19.26 -10.04 -11.35
C ALA A 61 18.37 -10.10 -10.10
N ALA A 62 18.50 -9.11 -9.19
CA ALA A 62 17.62 -9.00 -8.03
C ALA A 62 16.16 -8.72 -8.44
N ILE A 63 15.95 -7.81 -9.40
CA ILE A 63 14.61 -7.54 -9.94
C ILE A 63 14.00 -8.80 -10.59
N THR A 64 14.79 -9.57 -11.34
CA THR A 64 14.31 -10.80 -11.97
C THR A 64 13.82 -11.79 -10.92
N VAL A 65 14.60 -12.06 -9.87
CA VAL A 65 14.20 -13.05 -8.84
C VAL A 65 12.99 -12.58 -8.03
N LEU A 66 12.88 -11.27 -7.75
CA LEU A 66 11.70 -10.69 -7.09
C LEU A 66 10.44 -10.84 -7.95
N ALA A 67 10.52 -10.53 -9.25
CA ALA A 67 9.38 -10.61 -10.17
C ALA A 67 8.94 -12.07 -10.46
N GLU A 68 9.88 -13.01 -10.48
CA GLU A 68 9.59 -14.45 -10.60
C GLU A 68 8.83 -14.98 -9.39
N ASN A 69 9.10 -14.44 -8.20
CA ASN A 69 8.41 -14.80 -6.96
C ASN A 69 7.17 -13.93 -6.67
N GLY A 70 6.76 -13.08 -7.61
CA GLY A 70 5.56 -12.26 -7.47
C GLY A 70 5.67 -11.12 -6.45
N CYS A 71 6.88 -10.79 -5.99
CA CYS A 71 7.13 -9.67 -5.09
C CYS A 71 6.94 -8.34 -5.84
N LEU A 72 6.06 -7.49 -5.34
CA LEU A 72 5.92 -6.12 -5.84
C LEU A 72 7.14 -5.30 -5.40
N VAL A 73 7.82 -4.65 -6.33
CA VAL A 73 8.89 -3.69 -5.99
C VAL A 73 8.34 -2.29 -6.22
N ALA A 74 8.46 -1.39 -5.24
CA ALA A 74 8.03 0.00 -5.37
C ALA A 74 9.13 0.96 -4.90
N TRP A 75 9.43 1.96 -5.73
CA TRP A 75 10.33 3.05 -5.40
C TRP A 75 9.55 4.16 -4.73
N VAL A 76 9.93 4.47 -3.50
CA VAL A 76 9.24 5.43 -2.64
C VAL A 76 10.19 6.50 -2.14
N GLY A 77 9.64 7.64 -1.72
CA GLY A 77 10.41 8.68 -1.05
C GLY A 77 10.66 8.35 0.43
N GLU A 78 11.27 9.31 1.12
CA GLU A 78 11.38 9.31 2.58
C GLU A 78 9.99 9.06 3.22
N ASP A 79 9.98 8.28 4.30
CA ASP A 79 8.78 7.87 5.03
C ASP A 79 7.65 7.26 4.17
N CYS A 80 7.98 6.73 3.00
CA CYS A 80 7.02 6.19 2.03
C CYS A 80 5.96 7.20 1.53
N LEU A 81 6.22 8.51 1.64
CA LEU A 81 5.26 9.56 1.32
C LEU A 81 5.08 9.79 -0.18
N LYS A 82 6.17 9.63 -0.93
CA LYS A 82 6.19 9.75 -2.38
C LYS A 82 6.24 8.36 -2.98
N TYR A 83 5.60 8.21 -4.13
CA TYR A 83 5.64 7.01 -4.94
C TYR A 83 6.12 7.40 -6.33
N TYR A 84 7.19 6.76 -6.79
CA TYR A 84 7.83 7.08 -8.06
C TYR A 84 7.50 6.06 -9.15
N ALA A 85 7.64 4.77 -8.82
CA ALA A 85 7.44 3.68 -9.77
C ALA A 85 7.19 2.36 -9.04
N SER A 86 6.63 1.38 -9.74
CA SER A 86 6.63 -0.01 -9.29
C SER A 86 6.86 -0.99 -10.44
N GLY A 87 7.30 -2.19 -10.06
CA GLY A 87 7.18 -3.38 -10.90
C GLY A 87 5.78 -3.98 -10.87
N TYR A 88 5.67 -5.19 -11.42
CA TYR A 88 4.46 -6.01 -11.36
C TYR A 88 4.55 -6.98 -10.19
N GLY A 89 3.42 -7.18 -9.49
CA GLY A 89 3.29 -8.25 -8.50
C GLY A 89 2.87 -9.58 -9.13
N GLU A 90 2.38 -10.49 -8.30
CA GLU A 90 2.03 -11.87 -8.67
C GLU A 90 0.95 -12.00 -9.78
N THR A 91 -0.02 -11.08 -9.84
CA THR A 91 -1.16 -11.21 -10.75
C THR A 91 -0.79 -10.85 -12.20
N ARG A 92 -0.71 -11.87 -13.06
CA ARG A 92 -0.52 -11.71 -14.51
C ARG A 92 -1.82 -11.80 -15.33
N LYS A 93 -2.98 -11.75 -14.67
CA LYS A 93 -4.31 -11.87 -15.30
C LYS A 93 -5.04 -10.53 -15.32
N ALA A 94 -5.59 -10.17 -16.48
CA ALA A 94 -6.31 -8.91 -16.66
C ALA A 94 -7.77 -8.93 -16.13
N ALA A 95 -8.32 -10.08 -15.74
CA ALA A 95 -9.74 -10.21 -15.39
C ALA A 95 -10.19 -9.24 -14.28
N HIS A 96 -9.36 -9.05 -13.24
CA HIS A 96 -9.69 -8.14 -12.13
C HIS A 96 -9.59 -6.67 -12.52
N ILE A 97 -8.58 -6.27 -13.30
CA ILE A 97 -8.47 -4.88 -13.76
C ILE A 97 -9.59 -4.52 -14.74
N ILE A 98 -9.97 -5.44 -15.63
CA ILE A 98 -11.13 -5.28 -16.53
C ILE A 98 -12.41 -5.14 -15.72
N ARG A 99 -12.61 -5.98 -14.70
CA ARG A 99 -13.77 -5.88 -13.81
C ARG A 99 -13.81 -4.56 -13.04
N GLN A 100 -12.67 -4.07 -12.58
CA GLN A 100 -12.57 -2.76 -11.93
C GLN A 100 -12.93 -1.64 -12.89
N ALA A 101 -12.42 -1.68 -14.13
CA ALA A 101 -12.75 -0.73 -15.19
C ALA A 101 -14.25 -0.72 -15.53
N GLU A 102 -14.89 -1.88 -15.57
CA GLU A 102 -16.35 -2.00 -15.77
C GLU A 102 -17.15 -1.37 -14.61
N LEU A 103 -16.73 -1.60 -13.37
CA LEU A 103 -17.42 -1.10 -12.18
C LEU A 103 -17.30 0.42 -12.02
N VAL A 104 -16.18 1.03 -12.41
CA VAL A 104 -15.97 2.48 -12.29
C VAL A 104 -16.60 3.26 -13.44
N SER A 105 -16.67 2.67 -14.63
CA SER A 105 -17.19 3.32 -15.85
C SER A 105 -18.71 3.48 -15.87
N ASP A 106 -19.44 2.66 -15.11
CA ASP A 106 -20.90 2.75 -14.98
C ASP A 106 -21.28 3.53 -13.70
N PRO A 107 -21.98 4.67 -13.78
CA PRO A 107 -22.32 5.49 -12.61
C PRO A 107 -23.15 4.76 -11.56
N ILE A 108 -24.04 3.85 -11.96
CA ILE A 108 -24.90 3.07 -11.07
C ILE A 108 -24.04 2.03 -10.34
N LYS A 109 -23.20 1.28 -11.07
CA LYS A 109 -22.29 0.29 -10.46
C LYS A 109 -21.29 0.98 -9.53
N ARG A 110 -20.70 2.10 -9.96
CA ARG A 110 -19.78 2.92 -9.14
C ARG A 110 -20.46 3.35 -7.84
N GLY A 111 -21.71 3.80 -7.91
CA GLY A 111 -22.47 4.19 -6.72
C GLY A 111 -22.73 3.04 -5.74
N ARG A 112 -22.95 1.83 -6.25
CA ARG A 112 -23.05 0.62 -5.42
C ARG A 112 -21.72 0.27 -4.75
N VAL A 113 -20.60 0.39 -5.47
CA VAL A 113 -19.25 0.16 -4.92
C VAL A 113 -18.95 1.14 -3.79
N VAL A 114 -19.18 2.45 -4.01
CA VAL A 114 -18.95 3.48 -2.98
C VAL A 114 -19.74 3.19 -1.70
N ARG A 115 -21.01 2.83 -1.80
CA ARG A 115 -21.83 2.48 -0.63
C ARG A 115 -21.35 1.22 0.08
N LYS A 116 -20.89 0.20 -0.66
CA LYS A 116 -20.27 -0.99 -0.07
C LYS A 116 -18.97 -0.66 0.64
N MET A 117 -18.14 0.24 0.09
CA MET A 117 -16.92 0.70 0.75
C MET A 117 -17.25 1.45 2.05
N TYR A 118 -18.24 2.33 2.02
CA TYR A 118 -18.73 3.03 3.20
C TYR A 118 -19.23 2.07 4.28
N GLN A 119 -20.07 1.10 3.90
CA GLN A 119 -20.57 0.06 4.80
C GLN A 119 -19.43 -0.79 5.38
N LYS A 120 -18.45 -1.18 4.57
CA LYS A 120 -17.29 -1.93 5.05
C LYS A 120 -16.47 -1.13 6.06
N ARG A 121 -16.34 0.19 5.86
CA ARG A 121 -15.58 1.08 6.74
C ARG A 121 -16.28 1.39 8.06
N PHE A 122 -17.60 1.63 8.02
CA PHE A 122 -18.36 2.17 9.17
C PHE A 122 -19.46 1.26 9.71
N GLY A 123 -19.66 0.07 9.12
CA GLY A 123 -20.75 -0.85 9.48
C GLY A 123 -22.16 -0.38 9.10
N GLN A 124 -22.32 0.84 8.59
CA GLN A 124 -23.61 1.44 8.26
C GLN A 124 -23.94 1.32 6.77
N MET A 125 -25.13 0.82 6.47
CA MET A 125 -25.66 0.83 5.11
C MET A 125 -26.30 2.19 4.79
N LEU A 126 -25.90 2.79 3.68
CA LEU A 126 -26.48 4.05 3.18
C LEU A 126 -27.52 3.77 2.11
N GLY A 127 -28.59 4.57 2.10
CA GLY A 127 -29.67 4.43 1.14
C GLY A 127 -29.29 4.84 -0.29
N PRO A 128 -30.03 4.36 -1.31
CA PRO A 128 -29.78 4.68 -2.72
C PRO A 128 -30.06 6.15 -3.06
N GLU A 129 -30.86 6.86 -2.26
CA GLU A 129 -31.22 8.27 -2.43
C GLU A 129 -30.04 9.23 -2.24
N LEU A 130 -29.02 8.83 -1.47
CA LEU A 130 -27.86 9.68 -1.21
C LEU A 130 -26.96 9.79 -2.44
N SER A 131 -26.72 11.01 -2.90
CA SER A 131 -25.74 11.30 -3.94
C SER A 131 -24.30 11.04 -3.45
N LEU A 132 -23.36 10.77 -4.37
CA LEU A 132 -21.95 10.55 -3.99
C LEU A 132 -21.31 11.72 -3.22
N PRO A 133 -21.59 13.00 -3.56
CA PRO A 133 -21.13 14.13 -2.75
C PRO A 133 -21.65 14.10 -1.30
N GLN A 134 -22.91 13.69 -1.09
CA GLN A 134 -23.48 13.54 0.26
C GLN A 134 -22.79 12.40 1.02
N VAL A 135 -22.57 11.25 0.38
CA VAL A 135 -21.82 10.13 1.00
C VAL A 135 -20.41 10.57 1.42
N ARG A 136 -19.71 11.30 0.55
CA ARG A 136 -18.38 11.87 0.85
C ARG A 136 -18.42 12.86 2.02
N GLY A 137 -19.46 13.70 2.09
CA GLY A 137 -19.64 14.64 3.21
C GLY A 137 -19.84 13.92 4.55
N LEU A 138 -20.66 12.87 4.57
CA LEU A 138 -20.87 12.02 5.75
C LEU A 138 -19.57 11.34 6.20
N GLU A 139 -18.77 10.83 5.25
CA GLU A 139 -17.46 10.26 5.56
C GLU A 139 -16.51 11.29 6.18
N GLY A 140 -16.46 12.50 5.62
CA GLY A 140 -15.60 13.58 6.14
C GLY A 140 -15.96 14.04 7.56
N VAL A 141 -17.24 14.02 7.94
CA VAL A 141 -17.66 14.27 9.33
C VAL A 141 -17.14 13.17 10.24
N ARG A 142 -17.39 11.90 9.90
CA ARG A 142 -16.96 10.75 10.71
C ARG A 142 -15.45 10.69 10.92
N VAL A 143 -14.66 11.03 9.90
CA VAL A 143 -13.20 11.04 9.99
C VAL A 143 -12.72 12.15 10.95
N ARG A 144 -13.33 13.35 10.90
CA ARG A 144 -13.00 14.43 11.84
C ARG A 144 -13.37 14.08 13.27
N GLU A 145 -14.51 13.45 13.48
CA GLU A 145 -14.93 12.94 14.79
C GLU A 145 -13.94 11.90 15.32
N ALA A 146 -13.50 10.96 14.47
CA ALA A 146 -12.50 9.96 14.85
C ALA A 146 -11.15 10.60 15.24
N TYR A 147 -10.68 11.62 14.53
CA TYR A 147 -9.47 12.35 14.92
C TYR A 147 -9.64 13.08 16.25
N ALA A 148 -10.75 13.77 16.45
CA ALA A 148 -11.04 14.46 17.71
C ALA A 148 -11.14 13.49 18.89
N GLU A 149 -11.72 12.31 18.68
CA GLU A 149 -11.78 11.25 19.69
C GLU A 149 -10.39 10.67 19.99
N ALA A 150 -9.56 10.43 18.98
CA ALA A 150 -8.19 9.95 19.16
C ALA A 150 -7.36 10.97 19.95
N SER A 151 -7.42 12.25 19.58
CA SER A 151 -6.78 13.36 20.30
C SER A 151 -7.18 13.41 21.77
N LYS A 152 -8.47 13.31 22.08
CA LYS A 152 -8.97 13.26 23.47
C LYS A 152 -8.45 12.04 24.22
N LYS A 153 -8.37 10.87 23.57
CA LYS A 153 -7.92 9.61 24.20
C LYS A 153 -6.42 9.60 24.49
N THR A 154 -5.61 10.19 23.62
CA THR A 154 -4.14 10.19 23.75
C THR A 154 -3.62 11.44 24.47
N GLY A 155 -4.42 12.49 24.60
CA GLY A 155 -4.01 13.79 25.12
C GLY A 155 -3.17 14.61 24.13
N VAL A 156 -3.04 14.13 22.90
CA VAL A 156 -2.31 14.80 21.84
C VAL A 156 -3.18 15.89 21.23
N GLU A 157 -2.74 17.14 21.26
CA GLU A 157 -3.48 18.25 20.67
C GLU A 157 -3.63 18.06 19.16
N TRP A 158 -4.85 18.30 18.64
CA TRP A 158 -5.16 18.16 17.22
C TRP A 158 -5.90 19.39 16.71
N SER A 159 -5.28 20.12 15.79
CA SER A 159 -5.84 21.34 15.19
C SER A 159 -6.42 21.11 13.78
N GLY A 160 -6.24 19.92 13.23
CA GLY A 160 -6.70 19.52 11.89
C GLY A 160 -5.58 18.90 11.05
N ARG A 161 -5.93 18.23 9.95
CA ARG A 161 -4.91 17.64 9.05
C ARG A 161 -4.41 18.72 8.10
N ASN A 162 -3.26 19.29 8.41
CA ASN A 162 -2.56 20.23 7.55
C ASN A 162 -1.26 19.58 7.04
N TYR A 163 -0.93 19.75 5.77
CA TYR A 163 0.35 19.31 5.23
C TYR A 163 0.79 20.33 4.18
N ASP A 164 1.99 20.90 4.33
CA ASP A 164 2.60 21.72 3.29
C ASP A 164 3.48 20.83 2.40
N MET A 165 3.07 20.66 1.15
CA MET A 165 3.81 19.87 0.15
C MET A 165 5.20 20.45 -0.15
N ASN A 166 5.45 21.72 0.13
CA ASN A 166 6.70 22.42 -0.12
C ASN A 166 7.59 22.56 1.13
N HIS A 167 7.02 22.48 2.34
CA HIS A 167 7.75 22.67 3.60
C HIS A 167 7.44 21.54 4.60
N TRP A 168 8.16 20.43 4.45
CA TRP A 168 8.00 19.25 5.28
C TRP A 168 8.10 19.55 6.80
N GLY A 169 9.13 20.31 7.21
CA GLY A 169 9.38 20.63 8.62
C GLY A 169 8.45 21.66 9.27
N ALA A 170 7.47 22.21 8.53
CA ALA A 170 6.51 23.18 9.05
C ALA A 170 5.22 22.53 9.59
N THR A 171 5.11 21.20 9.51
CA THR A 171 3.94 20.44 9.96
C THR A 171 4.12 20.01 11.40
N ASP A 172 3.02 19.95 12.16
CA ASP A 172 2.99 19.34 13.49
C ASP A 172 3.42 17.87 13.41
N THR A 173 3.91 17.32 14.53
CA THR A 173 4.55 16.00 14.58
C THR A 173 3.56 14.81 14.49
N ILE A 174 2.30 15.06 14.12
CA ILE A 174 1.15 14.11 14.13
C ILE A 174 0.47 14.06 12.75
#